data_AF-A0A1G9UGZ0-F1
#
_entry.id   AF-A0A1G9UGZ0-F1
#
_cell.length_a   1.000
_cell.length_b   1.000
_cell.length_c   1.000
_cell.angle_alpha   90.00
_cell.angle_beta   90.00
_cell.angle_gamma   90.00
#
_symmetry.space_group_name_H-M   'P 1'
#
loop_
_entity.id
_entity.type
_entity.pdbx_description
1 polymer ?
#
loop_
_entity_poly.entity_id
_entity_poly.type
_entity_poly.pdbx_seq_one_letter_code
_entity_poly.pdbx_strand_id
1 'polypeptide(L)'
;MGNNIFQRAKEAVSNLVGKHDEQEHQHQNNPQHEQLSAQSNDFSNEDISVAENIISSAMADSSDAERQQLAELQKELDQTKNNSQQ
;
A
#
# COMPACT_ATOMS: atom_id res chain seq x y z
N MET A 1 14.28 -13.41 14.25
CA MET A 1 12.96 -12.80 13.98
C MET A 1 13.07 -11.93 12.74
N GLY A 2 13.47 -12.50 11.60
CA GLY A 2 13.62 -11.75 10.35
C GLY A 2 12.74 -12.40 9.30
N ASN A 3 11.61 -11.78 8.97
CA ASN A 3 10.87 -11.93 7.70
C ASN A 3 9.54 -11.15 7.63
N ASN A 4 9.23 -10.29 8.60
CA ASN A 4 7.94 -9.58 8.59
C ASN A 4 7.98 -8.27 7.79
N ILE A 5 9.16 -7.75 7.47
CA ILE A 5 9.31 -6.45 6.79
C ILE A 5 8.96 -6.58 5.30
N PHE A 6 9.36 -7.67 4.64
CA PHE A 6 8.93 -7.97 3.27
C PHE A 6 7.40 -8.15 3.19
N GLN A 7 6.81 -8.90 4.12
CA GLN A 7 5.35 -9.08 4.17
C GLN A 7 4.63 -7.77 4.42
N ARG A 8 5.13 -6.93 5.33
CA ARG A 8 4.58 -5.59 5.58
C ARG A 8 4.68 -4.67 4.36
N ALA A 9 5.80 -4.71 3.62
CA ALA A 9 5.96 -3.94 2.39
C ALA A 9 4.90 -4.35 1.37
N LYS A 10 4.71 -5.66 1.19
CA LYS A 10 3.72 -6.23 0.30
C LYS A 10 2.28 -5.89 0.72
N GLU A 11 1.95 -5.99 2.00
CA GLU A 11 0.62 -5.62 2.53
C GLU A 11 0.34 -4.13 2.37
N ALA A 12 1.32 -3.27 2.66
CA ALA A 12 1.18 -1.83 2.50
C ALA A 12 0.86 -1.47 1.04
N VAL A 13 1.65 -1.97 0.10
CA VAL A 13 1.46 -1.73 -1.34
C VAL A 13 0.16 -2.37 -1.83
N SER A 14 -0.15 -3.60 -1.42
CA SER A 14 -1.40 -4.28 -1.80
C SER A 14 -2.64 -3.55 -1.32
N ASN A 15 -2.60 -2.93 -0.14
CA ASN A 15 -3.72 -2.12 0.38
C ASN A 15 -3.89 -0.80 -0.40
N LEU A 16 -2.81 -0.28 -0.99
CA LEU A 16 -2.79 0.92 -1.82
C LEU A 16 -3.19 0.63 -3.28
N VAL A 17 -2.67 -0.46 -3.87
CA VAL A 17 -2.89 -0.84 -5.27
C VAL A 17 -4.19 -1.62 -5.44
N GLY A 18 -4.50 -2.58 -4.58
CA GLY A 18 -5.65 -3.49 -4.73
C GLY A 18 -7.02 -2.83 -4.63
N LYS A 19 -7.10 -1.63 -4.03
CA LYS A 19 -8.35 -0.85 -3.95
C LYS A 19 -8.65 -0.02 -5.20
N HIS A 20 -7.72 0.07 -6.17
CA HIS A 20 -7.98 0.75 -7.44
C HIS A 20 -8.95 -0.04 -8.34
N ASP A 21 -9.00 -1.38 -8.22
CA ASP A 21 -9.88 -2.23 -9.04
C ASP A 21 -11.30 -2.41 -8.44
N GLU A 22 -11.52 -2.05 -7.18
CA GLU A 22 -12.82 -2.27 -6.50
C GLU A 22 -13.75 -1.04 -6.49
N GLN A 23 -13.41 0.06 -7.18
CA GLN A 23 -14.26 1.27 -7.19
C GLN A 23 -15.35 1.32 -8.26
N GLU A 24 -15.52 0.30 -9.12
CA GLU A 24 -16.67 0.24 -10.04
C GLU A 24 -17.86 -0.58 -9.55
N HIS A 25 -17.77 -1.27 -8.41
CA HIS A 25 -18.87 -2.13 -7.95
C HIS A 25 -19.22 -1.88 -6.48
N GLN A 26 -20.25 -1.03 -6.31
CA GLN A 26 -21.28 -1.06 -5.26
C GLN A 26 -20.84 -1.36 -3.82
N HIS A 27 -21.20 -0.50 -2.86
CA HIS A 27 -22.04 -0.94 -1.75
C HIS A 27 -22.74 0.22 -1.06
N GLN A 28 -24.02 0.31 -1.40
CA GLN A 28 -25.09 0.81 -0.57
C GLN A 28 -25.28 -0.18 0.61
N ASN A 29 -25.49 0.35 1.82
CA ASN A 29 -25.99 -0.32 3.04
C ASN A 29 -24.99 -1.13 3.91
N ASN A 30 -24.42 -0.50 4.95
CA ASN A 30 -24.53 -1.01 6.33
C ASN A 30 -24.03 0.04 7.38
N PRO A 31 -24.89 0.62 8.24
CA PRO A 31 -24.46 1.59 9.26
C PRO A 31 -24.36 0.90 10.63
N GLN A 32 -23.37 0.03 10.85
CA GLN A 32 -23.06 -0.48 12.20
C GLN A 32 -21.70 -1.18 12.24
N HIS A 33 -20.63 -0.42 12.10
CA HIS A 33 -19.42 -0.69 12.87
C HIS A 33 -18.74 0.63 13.20
N GLU A 34 -18.47 0.79 14.49
CA GLU A 34 -18.00 1.99 15.17
C GLU A 34 -16.74 2.62 14.55
N GLN A 35 -16.82 3.95 14.41
CA GLN A 35 -15.78 4.92 14.72
C GLN A 35 -14.32 4.50 14.46
N LEU A 36 -13.87 4.67 13.23
CA LEU A 36 -12.60 5.35 12.96
C LEU A 36 -12.68 5.97 11.57
N SER A 37 -13.01 7.25 11.59
CA SER A 37 -12.57 8.24 10.61
C SER A 37 -13.16 8.12 9.21
N ALA A 38 -13.88 9.16 8.83
CA ALA A 38 -13.91 9.62 7.45
C ALA A 38 -12.47 9.93 7.01
N GLN A 39 -11.69 8.89 6.68
CA GLN A 39 -10.51 9.02 5.88
C GLN A 39 -11.04 9.02 4.46
N SER A 40 -11.10 10.21 3.89
CA SER A 40 -11.24 10.46 2.47
C SER A 40 -10.71 9.28 1.65
N ASN A 41 -11.47 8.85 0.64
CA ASN A 41 -11.08 7.85 -0.38
C ASN A 41 -9.84 8.27 -1.21
N ASP A 42 -9.07 9.22 -0.70
CA ASP A 42 -7.87 9.83 -1.21
C ASP A 42 -6.75 9.23 -0.35
N PHE A 43 -5.98 8.30 -0.93
CA PHE A 43 -4.81 7.74 -0.27
C PHE A 43 -3.96 8.90 0.24
N SER A 44 -3.76 8.98 1.56
CA SER A 44 -2.99 10.08 2.11
C SER A 44 -1.54 9.90 1.64
N ASN A 45 -0.87 10.99 1.24
CA ASN A 45 0.57 10.98 0.96
C ASN A 45 1.38 10.32 2.11
N GLU A 46 0.81 10.30 3.32
CA GLU A 46 1.31 9.59 4.49
C GLU A 46 1.33 8.06 4.30
N ASP A 47 0.26 7.43 3.80
CA ASP A 47 0.20 5.99 3.54
C ASP A 47 1.25 5.55 2.51
N ILE A 48 1.40 6.35 1.46
CA ILE A 48 2.43 6.16 0.43
C ILE A 48 3.83 6.28 1.06
N SER A 49 4.05 7.33 1.84
CA SER A 49 5.34 7.57 2.51
C SER A 49 5.70 6.43 3.48
N VAL A 50 4.72 5.87 4.19
CA VAL A 50 4.91 4.71 5.07
C VAL A 50 5.29 3.48 4.26
N ALA A 51 4.60 3.21 3.15
CA ALA A 51 4.94 2.10 2.26
C ALA A 51 6.37 2.25 1.67
N GLU A 52 6.75 3.44 1.19
CA GLU A 52 8.12 3.73 0.71
C GLU A 52 9.17 3.44 1.79
N ASN A 53 8.92 3.86 3.02
CA ASN A 53 9.86 3.66 4.14
C ASN A 53 10.01 2.17 4.50
N ILE A 54 8.90 1.42 4.47
CA ILE A 54 8.90 -0.03 4.73
C ILE A 54 9.61 -0.76 3.60
N ILE A 55 9.36 -0.42 2.33
CA ILE A 55 10.06 -1.01 1.18
C ILE A 55 11.56 -0.71 1.24
N SER A 56 11.94 0.53 1.54
CA SER A 56 13.34 0.92 1.66
C SER A 56 14.05 0.16 2.80
N SER A 57 13.38 0.04 3.95
CA SER A 57 13.86 -0.77 5.08
C SER A 57 13.93 -2.25 4.72
N ALA A 58 12.98 -2.76 3.94
CA ALA A 58 12.98 -4.13 3.45
C ALA A 58 14.15 -4.38 2.51
N MET A 59 14.37 -3.51 1.54
CA MET A 59 15.46 -3.66 0.57
C MET A 59 16.85 -3.64 1.21
N ALA A 60 16.99 -2.99 2.37
CA ALA A 60 18.24 -2.93 3.12
C ALA A 60 18.55 -4.24 3.86
N ASP A 61 17.52 -4.97 4.30
CA ASP A 61 17.64 -6.21 5.09
C ASP A 61 17.38 -7.49 4.25
N SER A 62 16.82 -7.33 3.04
CA SER A 62 16.42 -8.40 2.13
C SER A 62 17.53 -8.95 1.25
N SER A 63 17.37 -10.21 0.83
CA SER A 63 18.24 -10.88 -0.14
C SER A 63 18.01 -10.37 -1.57
N ASP A 64 18.91 -10.65 -2.51
CA ASP A 64 18.83 -10.15 -3.91
C ASP A 64 17.50 -10.49 -4.59
N ALA A 65 16.99 -11.72 -4.38
CA ALA A 65 15.69 -12.16 -4.88
C ALA A 65 14.51 -11.37 -4.29
N GLU A 66 14.55 -11.07 -2.98
CA GLU A 66 13.52 -10.28 -2.30
C GLU A 66 13.61 -8.80 -2.69
N ARG A 67 14.83 -8.27 -2.90
CA ARG A 67 15.04 -6.91 -3.40
C ARG A 67 14.42 -6.70 -4.78
N GLN A 68 14.47 -7.71 -5.66
CA GLN A 68 13.78 -7.64 -6.95
C GLN A 68 12.26 -7.50 -6.77
N GLN A 69 11.65 -8.33 -5.91
CA GLN A 69 10.21 -8.24 -5.63
C GLN A 69 9.83 -6.91 -4.97
N LEU A 70 10.67 -6.40 -4.07
CA LEU A 70 10.47 -5.09 -3.44
C LEU A 70 10.59 -3.94 -4.44
N ALA A 71 11.44 -4.08 -5.47
CA ALA A 71 11.59 -3.07 -6.52
C ALA A 71 10.35 -3.00 -7.42
N GLU A 72 9.71 -4.15 -7.67
CA GLU A 72 8.42 -4.20 -8.37
C GLU A 72 7.33 -3.50 -7.55
N LEU A 73 7.23 -3.82 -6.26
CA LEU A 73 6.27 -3.18 -5.34
C LEU A 73 6.47 -1.67 -5.23
N GLN A 74 7.73 -1.21 -5.23
CA GLN A 74 8.04 0.23 -5.24
C GLN A 74 7.51 0.91 -6.50
N LYS A 75 7.69 0.26 -7.64
CA LYS A 75 7.23 0.79 -8.93
C LYS A 75 5.71 0.89 -9.00
N GLU A 76 4.99 -0.11 -8.48
CA GLU A 76 3.52 -0.10 -8.39
C GLU A 76 3.02 1.02 -7.46
N LEU A 77 3.72 1.25 -6.34
CA LEU A 77 3.43 2.34 -5.42
C LEU A 77 3.64 3.71 -6.08
N ASP A 78 4.74 3.91 -6.81
CA ASP A 78 5.02 5.14 -7.55
C ASP A 78 3.98 5.40 -8.66
N GLN A 79 3.53 4.35 -9.33
CA GLN A 79 2.43 4.46 -10.31
C GLN A 79 1.13 4.91 -9.63
N THR A 80 0.80 4.30 -8.50
CA THR A 80 -0.38 4.66 -7.69
C THR A 80 -0.30 6.13 -7.24
N LYS A 81 0.86 6.57 -6.74
CA LYS A 81 1.14 7.94 -6.33
C LYS A 81 0.96 8.95 -7.47
N ASN A 82 1.48 8.64 -8.65
CA ASN A 82 1.31 9.49 -9.84
C ASN A 82 -0.14 9.53 -10.32
N ASN A 83 -0.88 8.43 -10.19
CA ASN A 83 -2.28 8.34 -10.59
C ASN A 83 -3.21 9.09 -9.61
N SER A 84 -2.91 9.06 -8.32
CA SER A 84 -3.65 9.80 -7.28
C SER A 84 -3.42 11.32 -7.31
N GLN A 85 -2.47 11.83 -8.11
CA GLN A 85 -2.20 13.27 -8.24
C GLN A 85 -2.81 13.93 -9.50
N GLN A 86 -3.55 13.18 -10.34
CA GLN A 86 -4.27 13.71 -11.51
C GLN A 86 -5.74 14.01 -11.21
#